data_AF-A0A9X0I727-F1
#
_entry.id   AF-A0A9X0I727-F1
#
_cell.length_a   1.000
_cell.length_b   1.000
_cell.length_c   1.000
_cell.angle_alpha   90.00
_cell.angle_beta   90.00
_cell.angle_gamma   90.00
#
_symmetry.space_group_name_H-M   'P 1'
#
loop_
_entity.id
_entity.type
_entity.pdbx_description
1 polymer ?
#
loop_
_entity_poly.entity_id
_entity_poly.type
_entity_poly.pdbx_seq_one_letter_code
_entity_poly.pdbx_strand_id
1 'polypeptide(L)'
;MHWFGLHPDPTSDDTDSRYRISRDRGDISPPLATWTPAAVTCDVVGGGAYRAMVAPGYTTLGRTGVLCRFPLFAVQRMAAHLDSLHPGGMPGEHPRLRFDGDEVVIEWEHDDGLGGRWVEHDRVVPDANGCYAIGAYQWPWVLVPAETTAPRH
;
A
#
# COMPACT_ATOMS: atom_id res chain seq x y z
N MET A 1 14.20 -6.79 3.68
CA MET A 1 13.82 -5.94 4.85
C MET A 1 13.15 -6.83 5.89
N HIS A 2 13.11 -6.43 7.16
CA HIS A 2 12.35 -7.15 8.22
C HIS A 2 11.43 -6.15 8.93
N TRP A 3 10.17 -6.51 9.15
CA TRP A 3 9.14 -5.63 9.72
C TRP A 3 8.75 -6.08 11.12
N PHE A 4 8.52 -5.12 12.02
CA PHE A 4 8.14 -5.37 13.41
C PHE A 4 6.71 -4.89 13.66
N GLY A 5 5.81 -5.81 14.01
CA GLY A 5 4.45 -5.53 14.43
C GLY A 5 4.32 -5.62 15.96
N LEU A 6 3.70 -4.61 16.58
CA LEU A 6 3.32 -4.61 17.99
C LEU A 6 1.81 -4.72 18.12
N HIS A 7 1.33 -5.73 18.83
CA HIS A 7 -0.08 -5.80 19.20
C HIS A 7 -0.38 -4.74 20.28
N PRO A 8 -1.36 -3.84 20.10
CA PRO A 8 -1.58 -2.70 21.00
C PRO A 8 -2.24 -3.08 22.33
N ASP A 9 -2.83 -4.29 22.44
CA ASP A 9 -3.43 -4.77 23.68
C ASP A 9 -2.34 -5.20 24.70
N PRO A 10 -2.22 -4.50 25.84
CA PRO A 10 -1.23 -4.81 26.87
C PRO A 10 -1.52 -6.10 27.65
N THR A 11 -2.74 -6.66 27.55
CA THR A 11 -3.20 -7.85 28.29
C THR A 11 -3.11 -9.15 27.50
N SER A 12 -2.56 -9.12 26.28
CA SER A 12 -2.26 -10.32 25.52
C SER A 12 -1.13 -11.12 26.20
N ASP A 13 -1.50 -12.03 27.11
CA ASP A 13 -0.60 -12.96 27.82
C ASP A 13 -0.08 -14.12 26.95
N ASP A 14 -0.41 -14.13 25.66
CA ASP A 14 0.14 -15.08 24.70
C ASP A 14 1.54 -14.58 24.32
N THR A 15 2.55 -15.11 25.01
CA THR A 15 3.94 -14.61 25.08
C THR A 15 4.68 -14.57 23.74
N ASP A 16 4.09 -15.11 22.68
CA ASP A 16 4.62 -15.14 21.30
C ASP A 16 3.84 -14.27 20.31
N SER A 17 2.71 -13.69 20.73
CA SER A 17 1.76 -12.96 19.85
C SER A 17 1.94 -11.43 19.92
N ARG A 18 2.66 -10.94 20.93
CA ARG A 18 2.82 -9.50 21.18
C ARG A 18 3.76 -8.80 20.21
N TYR A 19 4.77 -9.52 19.71
CA TYR A 19 5.80 -9.01 18.83
C TYR A 19 5.91 -9.94 17.62
N ARG A 20 5.59 -9.45 16.41
CA ARG A 20 5.75 -10.23 15.18
C ARG A 20 6.87 -9.65 14.33
N ILE A 21 7.92 -10.43 14.11
CA ILE A 21 8.94 -10.14 13.10
C ILE A 21 8.50 -10.81 11.81
N SER A 22 8.18 -10.01 10.81
CA SER A 22 7.71 -10.47 9.50
C SER A 22 8.76 -10.20 8.44
N ARG A 23 8.90 -11.14 7.49
CA ARG A 23 9.74 -10.92 6.31
C ARG A 23 9.03 -10.03 5.30
N ASP A 24 7.70 -10.14 5.25
CA ASP A 24 6.87 -9.46 4.27
C ASP A 24 5.80 -8.58 4.95
N ARG A 25 5.46 -7.45 4.33
CA ARG A 25 4.41 -6.56 4.87
C ARG A 25 3.02 -7.17 4.83
N GLY A 26 2.80 -8.19 4.01
CA GLY A 26 1.54 -8.94 4.02
C GLY A 26 1.27 -9.60 5.37
N ASP A 27 2.33 -10.02 6.09
CA ASP A 27 2.21 -10.80 7.33
C ASP A 27 1.86 -9.97 8.57
N ILE A 28 2.01 -8.64 8.48
CA ILE A 28 1.57 -7.68 9.50
C ILE A 28 0.11 -7.26 9.32
N SER A 29 -0.59 -7.82 8.34
CA SER A 29 -2.04 -7.70 8.21
C SER A 29 -2.71 -8.15 9.52
N PRO A 30 -3.69 -7.40 10.06
CA PRO A 30 -4.36 -7.79 11.28
C PRO A 30 -5.05 -9.16 11.07
N PRO A 31 -4.82 -10.15 11.96
CA PRO A 31 -5.31 -11.51 11.76
C PRO A 31 -6.84 -11.63 11.79
N LEU A 32 -7.52 -10.63 12.35
CA LEU A 32 -8.99 -10.55 12.47
C LEU A 32 -9.61 -9.50 11.54
N ALA A 33 -8.85 -8.91 10.62
CA ALA A 33 -9.37 -7.91 9.70
C ALA A 33 -10.44 -8.52 8.77
N THR A 34 -11.62 -7.91 8.78
CA THR A 34 -12.61 -8.14 7.72
C THR A 34 -12.27 -7.23 6.55
N TRP A 35 -12.06 -7.81 5.38
CA TRP A 35 -11.67 -7.07 4.20
C TRP A 35 -12.88 -6.75 3.33
N THR A 36 -13.12 -5.47 3.07
CA THR A 36 -14.27 -4.98 2.30
C THR A 36 -13.79 -4.33 0.98
N PRO A 37 -14.40 -4.66 -0.17
CA PRO A 37 -14.07 -4.00 -1.43
C PRO A 37 -14.38 -2.49 -1.37
N ALA A 38 -13.44 -1.66 -1.83
CA ALA A 38 -13.62 -0.21 -1.94
C ALA A 38 -12.72 0.36 -3.07
N ALA A 39 -12.91 1.65 -3.35
CA ALA A 39 -11.96 2.43 -4.14
C ALA A 39 -11.16 3.36 -3.21
N VAL A 40 -9.85 3.42 -3.41
CA VAL A 40 -8.94 4.27 -2.63
C VAL A 40 -8.05 5.11 -3.53
N THR A 41 -7.60 6.24 -3.02
CA THR A 41 -6.63 7.13 -3.66
C THR A 41 -5.52 7.49 -2.67
N CYS A 42 -4.37 7.89 -3.20
CA CYS A 42 -3.26 8.41 -2.43
C CYS A 42 -2.41 9.33 -3.31
N ASP A 43 -2.09 10.52 -2.80
CA ASP A 43 -1.29 11.51 -3.54
C ASP A 43 0.13 11.01 -3.82
N VAL A 44 0.66 10.13 -2.97
CA VAL A 44 1.95 9.46 -3.18
C VAL A 44 2.00 8.75 -4.53
N VAL A 45 0.88 8.19 -4.98
CA VAL A 45 0.78 7.51 -6.30
C VAL A 45 0.07 8.36 -7.36
N GLY A 46 0.21 9.68 -7.26
CA GLY A 46 -0.34 10.64 -8.22
C GLY A 46 -1.87 10.79 -8.16
N GLY A 47 -2.51 10.43 -7.05
CA GLY A 47 -3.94 10.71 -6.81
C GLY A 47 -4.92 9.84 -7.60
N GLY A 48 -4.46 8.78 -8.28
CA GLY A 48 -5.34 7.85 -9.00
C GLY A 48 -6.30 7.08 -8.08
N ALA A 49 -7.46 6.67 -8.62
CA ALA A 49 -8.42 5.82 -7.91
C ALA A 49 -8.22 4.34 -8.25
N TYR A 50 -8.00 3.51 -7.23
CA TYR A 50 -7.70 2.09 -7.37
C TYR A 50 -8.68 1.23 -6.58
N ARG A 51 -9.08 0.10 -7.15
CA ARG A 51 -9.85 -0.91 -6.43
C ARG A 51 -8.96 -1.61 -5.42
N ALA A 52 -9.43 -1.70 -4.19
CA ALA A 52 -8.72 -2.32 -3.08
C ALA A 52 -9.68 -3.13 -2.21
N MET A 53 -9.11 -4.00 -1.40
CA MET A 53 -9.73 -4.54 -0.21
C MET A 53 -9.24 -3.71 0.97
N VAL A 54 -10.15 -3.08 1.70
CA VAL A 54 -9.86 -2.22 2.86
C VAL A 54 -10.21 -2.97 4.14
N ALA A 55 -9.38 -2.85 5.17
CA ALA A 55 -9.68 -3.35 6.51
C ALA A 55 -10.31 -2.21 7.35
N PRO A 56 -11.65 -2.15 7.51
CA PRO A 56 -12.29 -1.09 8.27
C PRO A 56 -11.85 -1.10 9.73
N GLY A 57 -11.73 0.08 10.34
CA GLY A 57 -11.30 0.23 11.75
C GLY A 57 -9.78 0.14 11.95
N TYR A 58 -9.00 -0.22 10.93
CA TYR A 58 -7.55 -0.17 10.96
C TYR A 58 -7.05 1.07 10.23
N THR A 59 -6.37 1.94 10.97
CA THR A 59 -5.78 3.16 10.42
C THR A 59 -4.27 3.05 10.25
N THR A 60 -3.73 3.72 9.23
CA THR A 60 -2.29 3.88 9.02
C THR A 60 -1.78 5.19 9.63
N LEU A 61 -0.52 5.56 9.39
CA LEU A 61 0.07 6.82 9.86
C LEU A 61 -0.81 8.03 9.49
N GLY A 62 -1.31 8.73 10.51
CA GLY A 62 -2.33 9.77 10.37
C GLY A 62 -3.74 9.19 10.39
N ARG A 63 -4.58 9.63 11.33
CA ARG A 63 -5.90 9.04 11.70
C ARG A 63 -6.92 8.85 10.55
N THR A 64 -6.60 9.30 9.34
CA THR A 64 -7.45 9.24 8.14
C THR A 64 -7.02 8.19 7.12
N GLY A 65 -5.79 7.65 7.25
CA GLY A 65 -5.28 6.62 6.34
C GLY A 65 -5.93 5.26 6.62
N VAL A 66 -6.32 4.53 5.58
CA VAL A 66 -6.91 3.19 5.68
C VAL A 66 -5.90 2.10 5.30
N LEU A 67 -5.98 0.95 5.97
CA LEU A 67 -5.18 -0.21 5.59
C LEU A 67 -5.80 -0.90 4.36
N CYS A 68 -4.99 -1.04 3.30
CA CYS A 68 -5.42 -1.56 2.00
C CYS A 68 -4.55 -2.74 1.55
N ARG A 69 -5.18 -3.67 0.83
CA ARG A 69 -4.50 -4.65 -0.02
C ARG A 69 -5.13 -4.64 -1.41
N PHE A 70 -4.33 -4.87 -2.44
CA PHE A 70 -4.72 -4.65 -3.83
C PHE A 70 -4.65 -5.94 -4.62
N PRO A 71 -5.70 -6.31 -5.38
CA PRO A 71 -5.61 -7.43 -6.32
C PRO A 71 -4.60 -7.10 -7.44
N LEU A 72 -4.00 -8.12 -8.05
CA LEU A 72 -2.96 -7.96 -9.08
C LEU A 72 -3.30 -6.94 -10.17
N PHE A 73 -4.53 -6.98 -10.72
CA PHE A 73 -4.94 -6.04 -11.78
C PHE A 73 -4.89 -4.57 -11.33
N ALA A 74 -5.16 -4.29 -10.05
CA ALA A 74 -5.12 -2.94 -9.51
C ALA A 74 -3.68 -2.46 -9.36
N VAL A 75 -2.77 -3.35 -8.96
CA VAL A 75 -1.33 -3.06 -8.89
C VAL A 75 -0.74 -2.83 -10.28
N GLN A 76 -1.11 -3.64 -11.27
CA GLN A 76 -0.69 -3.44 -12.67
C GLN A 76 -1.16 -2.09 -13.21
N ARG A 77 -2.42 -1.71 -12.91
CA ARG A 77 -2.94 -0.39 -13.28
C ARG A 77 -2.18 0.74 -12.57
N MET A 78 -1.83 0.56 -11.30
CA MET A 78 -1.05 1.52 -10.52
C MET A 78 0.35 1.70 -11.10
N ALA A 79 1.04 0.61 -11.44
CA ALA A 79 2.35 0.64 -12.09
C ALA A 79 2.30 1.40 -13.42
N ALA A 80 1.34 1.07 -14.29
CA ALA A 80 1.17 1.76 -15.57
C ALA A 80 0.85 3.25 -15.41
N HIS A 81 0.05 3.62 -14.40
CA HIS A 81 -0.25 5.01 -14.11
C HIS A 81 1.01 5.77 -13.65
N LEU A 82 1.80 5.20 -12.74
CA LEU A 82 3.04 5.81 -12.25
C LEU A 82 4.08 5.98 -13.36
N ASP A 83 4.24 4.96 -14.22
CA ASP A 83 5.12 5.04 -15.39
C ASP A 83 4.70 6.19 -16.34
N SER A 84 3.40 6.50 -16.41
CA SER A 84 2.88 7.60 -17.24
C SER A 84 3.04 9.00 -16.63
N LEU A 85 3.27 9.12 -15.32
CA LEU A 85 3.53 10.39 -14.63
C LEU A 85 4.99 10.82 -14.74
N HIS A 86 5.89 9.88 -15.05
CA HIS A 86 7.32 10.10 -15.12
C HIS A 86 7.85 10.99 -16.29
N PRO A 87 7.15 11.23 -17.41
CA PRO A 87 7.66 12.11 -18.47
C PRO A 87 7.79 13.57 -18.04
N GLY A 88 9.00 14.01 -17.69
CA GLY A 88 9.34 15.42 -17.44
C GLY A 88 9.00 15.96 -16.04
N GLY A 89 8.69 15.07 -15.08
CA GLY A 89 8.47 15.42 -13.66
C GLY A 89 9.77 15.65 -12.88
N MET A 90 9.66 16.12 -11.63
CA MET A 90 10.83 16.27 -10.75
C MET A 90 11.27 14.89 -10.24
N PRO A 91 12.57 14.56 -10.26
CA PRO A 91 13.05 13.30 -9.70
C PRO A 91 12.59 13.08 -8.27
N GLY A 92 12.15 11.85 -7.97
CA GLY A 92 11.70 11.46 -6.64
C GLY A 92 10.30 11.95 -6.24
N GLU A 93 9.53 12.53 -7.16
CA GLU A 93 8.15 12.98 -6.90
C GLU A 93 7.17 11.82 -6.70
N HIS A 94 7.37 10.73 -7.44
CA HIS A 94 6.51 9.55 -7.40
C HIS A 94 7.32 8.25 -7.28
N PRO A 95 6.79 7.22 -6.61
CA PRO A 95 7.38 5.90 -6.62
C PRO A 95 7.18 5.25 -7.99
N ARG A 96 8.00 4.24 -8.26
CA ARG A 96 7.80 3.27 -9.33
C ARG A 96 7.44 1.92 -8.74
N LEU A 97 6.53 1.21 -9.40
CA LEU A 97 6.21 -0.18 -9.08
C LEU A 97 6.74 -1.08 -10.18
N ARG A 98 7.64 -1.99 -9.84
CA ARG A 98 8.22 -2.95 -10.78
C ARG A 98 7.90 -4.37 -10.33
N PHE A 99 7.41 -5.18 -11.26
CA PHE A 99 7.22 -6.60 -11.01
C PHE A 99 8.55 -7.35 -11.10
N ASP A 100 8.79 -8.25 -10.16
CA ASP A 100 9.93 -9.16 -10.08
C ASP A 100 9.40 -10.56 -9.77
N GLY A 101 9.05 -11.30 -10.82
CA GLY A 101 8.25 -12.52 -10.66
C GLY A 101 6.84 -12.20 -10.17
N ASP A 102 6.43 -12.81 -9.06
CA ASP A 102 5.16 -12.54 -8.37
C ASP A 102 5.25 -11.40 -7.36
N GLU A 103 6.46 -10.92 -7.05
CA GLU A 103 6.70 -9.82 -6.12
C GLU A 103 6.59 -8.46 -6.80
N VAL A 104 6.28 -7.44 -5.99
CA VAL A 104 6.25 -6.04 -6.41
C VAL A 104 7.31 -5.27 -5.65
N VAL A 105 8.25 -4.70 -6.38
CA VAL A 105 9.29 -3.83 -5.86
C VAL A 105 8.83 -2.38 -5.96
N ILE A 106 8.90 -1.67 -4.84
CA ILE A 106 8.61 -0.25 -4.74
C ILE A 106 9.94 0.49 -4.76
N GLU A 107 10.16 1.27 -5.80
CA GLU A 107 11.39 2.02 -6.03
C GLU A 107 11.10 3.52 -5.95
N TRP A 108 12.05 4.30 -5.45
CA TRP A 108 12.02 5.76 -5.56
C TRP A 108 13.24 6.22 -6.35
N GLU A 109 13.03 7.24 -7.17
CA GLU A 109 14.14 7.89 -7.85
C GLU A 109 14.93 8.73 -6.85
N HIS A 110 16.24 8.56 -6.88
CA HIS A 110 17.21 9.33 -6.13
C HIS A 110 18.13 10.02 -7.13
N ASP A 111 18.10 11.35 -7.15
CA ASP A 111 19.02 12.19 -7.91
C ASP A 111 20.04 12.82 -6.95
N ASP A 112 21.32 12.49 -7.15
CA ASP A 112 22.44 13.03 -6.38
C ASP A 112 23.14 14.23 -7.08
N GLY A 113 22.54 14.74 -8.15
CA GLY A 113 23.08 15.82 -8.98
C GLY A 113 24.13 15.36 -10.00
N LEU A 114 24.50 14.07 -10.00
CA LEU A 114 25.37 13.44 -11.01
C LEU A 114 24.60 12.48 -11.91
N GLY A 115 23.40 12.08 -11.49
CA GLY A 115 22.43 11.33 -12.28
C GLY A 115 21.33 10.72 -11.40
N GLY A 116 20.18 10.44 -12.01
CA GLY A 116 19.09 9.71 -11.35
C GLY A 116 19.36 8.21 -11.27
N ARG A 117 19.06 7.59 -10.13
CA ARG A 117 18.98 6.13 -9.98
C ARG A 117 17.72 5.71 -9.25
N TRP A 118 17.22 4.52 -9.55
CA TRP A 118 16.13 3.90 -8.80
C TRP A 118 16.68 3.16 -7.59
N VAL A 119 16.10 3.42 -6.42
CA VAL A 119 16.45 2.77 -5.15
C VAL A 119 15.25 1.96 -4.68
N GLU A 120 15.45 0.68 -4.39
CA GLU A 120 14.42 -0.17 -3.77
C GLU A 120 14.17 0.31 -2.33
N HIS A 121 12.93 0.69 -2.03
CA HIS A 121 12.47 1.06 -0.70
C HIS A 121 11.70 -0.06 -0.02
N ASP A 122 10.99 -0.87 -0.80
CA ASP A 122 10.15 -1.95 -0.30
C ASP A 122 9.96 -3.04 -1.33
N ARG A 123 9.59 -4.22 -0.85
CA ARG A 123 9.28 -5.40 -1.65
C ARG A 123 8.08 -6.11 -1.04
N VAL A 124 7.09 -6.38 -1.87
CA VAL A 124 5.77 -6.84 -1.44
C VAL A 124 5.42 -8.13 -2.18
N VAL A 125 5.29 -9.21 -1.42
CA VAL A 125 4.78 -10.51 -1.87
C VAL A 125 3.24 -10.51 -1.78
N PRO A 126 2.52 -11.18 -2.71
CA PRO A 126 1.07 -11.34 -2.57
C PRO A 126 0.72 -12.21 -1.36
N ASP A 127 -0.39 -11.88 -0.70
CA ASP A 127 -0.96 -12.73 0.34
C ASP A 127 -1.63 -13.99 -0.23
N ALA A 128 -2.14 -14.86 0.64
CA ALA A 128 -2.83 -16.09 0.25
C ALA A 128 -4.08 -15.88 -0.64
N ASN A 129 -4.59 -14.64 -0.76
CA ASN A 129 -5.70 -14.28 -1.64
C ASN A 129 -5.22 -13.56 -2.92
N GLY A 130 -3.91 -13.56 -3.20
CA GLY A 130 -3.33 -12.88 -4.36
C GLY A 130 -3.37 -11.35 -4.27
N CYS A 131 -3.46 -10.80 -3.05
CA CYS A 131 -3.52 -9.35 -2.83
C CYS A 131 -2.19 -8.81 -2.28
N TYR A 132 -1.80 -7.62 -2.73
CA TYR A 132 -0.55 -6.95 -2.39
C TYR A 132 -0.79 -5.79 -1.42
N ALA A 133 -0.03 -5.73 -0.33
CA ALA A 133 -0.12 -4.67 0.68
C ALA A 133 0.71 -3.42 0.30
N ILE A 134 0.47 -2.85 -0.89
CA ILE A 134 1.26 -1.73 -1.44
C ILE A 134 1.17 -0.50 -0.53
N GLY A 135 2.33 -0.01 -0.05
CA GLY A 135 2.40 1.17 0.81
C GLY A 135 1.76 0.99 2.18
N ALA A 136 1.46 -0.25 2.60
CA ALA A 136 0.82 -0.51 3.89
C ALA A 136 1.64 0.11 5.04
N TYR A 137 0.94 0.84 5.91
CA TYR A 137 1.48 1.62 7.02
C TYR A 137 2.41 2.80 6.67
N GLN A 138 2.72 3.03 5.39
CA GLN A 138 3.56 4.14 4.96
C GLN A 138 2.82 5.20 4.15
N TRP A 139 1.82 4.79 3.39
CA TRP A 139 1.11 5.67 2.48
C TRP A 139 -0.27 6.01 3.04
N PRO A 140 -0.69 7.29 2.96
CA PRO A 140 -2.00 7.73 3.42
C PRO A 140 -3.07 7.38 2.39
N TRP A 141 -3.39 6.09 2.26
CA TRP A 141 -4.53 5.65 1.44
C TRP A 141 -5.83 6.21 2.03
N VAL A 142 -6.66 6.84 1.21
CA VAL A 142 -7.96 7.37 1.60
C VAL A 142 -9.05 6.80 0.71
N LEU A 143 -10.25 6.60 1.27
CA LEU A 143 -11.40 6.17 0.49
C LEU A 143 -11.77 7.24 -0.54
N VAL A 144 -12.02 6.82 -1.78
CA VAL A 144 -12.70 7.67 -2.76
C VAL A 144 -14.17 7.72 -2.34
N PRO A 145 -14.77 8.92 -2.18
CA PRO A 145 -16.20 9.03 -1.89
C PRO A 145 -17.00 8.29 -2.97
N ALA A 146 -17.92 7.42 -2.57
CA ALA A 146 -18.91 6.92 -3.51
C ALA A 146 -19.69 8.14 -4.03
N GLU A 147 -19.78 8.32 -5.35
CA GLU A 147 -20.70 9.30 -5.92
C GLU A 147 -22.09 9.00 -5.36
N THR A 148 -22.62 9.89 -4.52
CA THR A 148 -24.01 9.85 -4.10
C THR A 148 -24.85 10.06 -5.36
N THR A 149 -25.18 8.97 -6.04
CA THR A 149 -26.18 8.99 -7.09
C THR A 149 -27.51 9.19 -6.38
N ALA A 150 -27.91 10.45 -6.19
CA ALA A 150 -29.27 10.76 -5.77
C ALA A 150 -30.22 10.14 -6.81
N PRO A 151 -31.25 9.38 -6.39
CA PRO A 151 -32.24 8.87 -7.33
C PRO A 151 -32.93 10.07 -7.97
N ARG A 152 -32.87 10.15 -9.31
CA ARG A 152 -33.72 11.08 -10.06
C ARG A 152 -35.16 10.60 -9.88
N HIS A 153 -35.97 11.45 -9.26
CA HIS A 153 -37.42 11.32 -9.16
C HIS A 153 -38.10 11.50 -10.51
#